data_AF-A0A2N2ILV9-F1
#
_entry.id   AF-A0A2N2ILV9-F1
#
_cell.length_a   1.000
_cell.length_b   1.000
_cell.length_c   1.000
_cell.angle_alpha   90.00
_cell.angle_beta   90.00
_cell.angle_gamma   90.00
#
_symmetry.space_group_name_H-M   'P 1'
#
loop_
_entity.id
_entity.type
_entity.pdbx_description
1 polymer ?
#
loop_
_entity_poly.entity_id
_entity_poly.type
_entity_poly.pdbx_seq_one_letter_code
_entity_poly.pdbx_strand_id
1 'polypeptide(L)'
;MPDDSRPSTGDLKMLTLSCNECGAPIDVPERTNFFTCNFCGSRLSVQRTEGASYTETLEALDRKTETLAREVEVLKLQNELERVDREWQEELKQYMVRDNNGNESVPTSGGSIIGGFVAIVFGIGWMVQAVSVNAPAFLPLVGLGFIGMGVYMGFSGYNKSLTYKAAYQRHLGRRDDLIRQLNALK
;
A
#
# COMPACT_ATOMS: atom_id res chain seq x y z
N MET A 1 -52.61 -1.47 68.48
CA MET A 1 -52.62 -2.59 67.51
C MET A 1 -51.79 -2.16 66.31
N PRO A 2 -50.82 -2.98 65.88
CA PRO A 2 -49.82 -2.62 64.86
C PRO A 2 -50.38 -2.86 63.46
N ASP A 3 -49.99 -2.04 62.49
CA ASP A 3 -50.17 -2.29 61.06
C ASP A 3 -48.77 -2.43 60.44
N ASP A 4 -48.29 -3.67 60.41
CA ASP A 4 -47.01 -4.11 59.86
C ASP A 4 -47.28 -4.63 58.44
N SER A 5 -47.43 -3.73 57.48
CA SER A 5 -47.56 -4.07 56.07
C SER A 5 -46.20 -4.02 55.37
N ARG A 6 -45.40 -5.08 55.52
CA ARG A 6 -44.26 -5.35 54.60
C ARG A 6 -44.81 -5.87 53.27
N PRO A 7 -44.39 -5.33 52.11
CA PRO A 7 -44.73 -5.95 50.83
C PRO A 7 -44.03 -7.31 50.73
N SER A 8 -44.81 -8.34 50.43
CA SER A 8 -44.35 -9.69 50.14
C SER A 8 -43.40 -9.68 48.95
N THR A 9 -42.11 -9.88 49.22
CA THR A 9 -41.08 -10.15 48.22
C THR A 9 -41.48 -11.42 47.50
N GLY A 10 -42.00 -11.29 46.28
CA GLY A 10 -42.17 -12.41 45.37
C GLY A 10 -40.84 -13.13 45.20
N ASP A 11 -40.90 -14.46 45.16
CA ASP A 11 -39.78 -15.37 44.91
C ASP A 11 -38.90 -14.87 43.75
N LEU A 12 -37.87 -14.10 44.08
CA LEU A 12 -36.80 -13.76 43.17
C LEU A 12 -35.83 -14.92 43.25
N LYS A 13 -36.01 -15.89 42.35
CA LYS A 13 -35.00 -16.91 42.13
C LYS A 13 -33.69 -16.21 41.76
N MET A 14 -32.73 -16.32 42.67
CA MET A 14 -31.38 -15.80 42.55
C MET A 14 -30.54 -16.91 41.93
N LEU A 15 -29.88 -16.59 40.82
CA LEU A 15 -28.93 -17.50 40.19
C LEU A 15 -27.53 -17.05 40.56
N THR A 16 -26.78 -17.92 41.24
CA THR A 16 -25.38 -17.67 41.53
C THR A 16 -24.54 -18.00 40.29
N LEU A 17 -23.88 -16.98 39.74
CA LEU A 17 -22.97 -17.07 38.61
C LEU A 17 -21.57 -16.63 39.03
N SER A 18 -20.53 -17.20 38.44
CA SER A 18 -19.18 -16.68 38.60
C SER A 18 -18.93 -15.53 37.62
N CYS A 19 -18.26 -14.49 38.11
CA CYS A 19 -17.69 -13.47 37.25
C CYS A 19 -16.64 -14.09 36.33
N ASN A 20 -16.77 -13.91 35.02
CA ASN A 20 -15.80 -14.43 34.05
C ASN A 20 -14.42 -13.75 34.13
N GLU A 21 -14.33 -12.58 34.78
CA GLU A 21 -13.08 -11.82 34.87
C GLU A 21 -12.30 -12.04 36.18
N CYS A 22 -12.99 -12.10 37.32
CA CYS A 22 -12.33 -12.27 38.63
C CYS A 22 -12.72 -13.55 39.38
N GLY A 23 -13.66 -14.35 38.86
CA GLY A 23 -14.12 -15.58 39.50
C GLY A 23 -15.01 -15.39 40.73
N ALA A 24 -15.28 -14.15 41.15
CA ALA A 24 -16.13 -13.87 42.30
C ALA A 24 -17.57 -14.40 42.08
N PRO A 25 -18.21 -14.98 43.11
CA PRO A 25 -19.61 -15.38 43.03
C PRO A 25 -20.51 -14.15 43.00
N ILE A 26 -21.49 -14.16 42.11
CA ILE A 26 -22.44 -13.09 41.89
C ILE A 26 -23.84 -13.67 41.94
N ASP A 27 -24.70 -13.13 42.80
CA ASP A 27 -26.12 -13.45 42.81
C ASP A 27 -26.87 -12.48 41.91
N VAL A 28 -27.40 -13.00 40.80
CA VAL A 28 -28.13 -12.21 39.82
C VAL A 28 -29.60 -12.64 39.81
N PRO A 29 -30.55 -11.70 39.86
CA PRO A 29 -31.96 -12.02 39.66
C PRO A 29 -32.19 -12.63 38.27
N GLU A 30 -33.07 -13.63 38.16
CA GLU A 30 -33.38 -14.33 36.90
C GLU A 30 -33.69 -13.40 35.70
N ARG A 31 -34.17 -12.18 35.95
CA ARG A 31 -34.60 -11.21 34.92
C ARG A 31 -33.56 -10.13 34.56
N THR A 32 -32.37 -10.17 35.15
CA THR A 32 -31.35 -9.14 34.90
C THR A 32 -30.44 -9.57 33.75
N ASN A 33 -30.29 -8.70 32.74
CA ASN A 33 -29.44 -8.94 31.55
C ASN A 33 -28.05 -8.29 31.67
N PHE A 34 -27.91 -7.25 32.47
CA PHE A 34 -26.64 -6.55 32.67
C PHE A 34 -26.38 -6.37 34.17
N PHE A 35 -25.18 -6.70 34.61
CA PHE A 35 -24.78 -6.60 36.01
C PHE A 35 -23.37 -6.03 36.12
N THR A 36 -23.08 -5.28 37.18
CA THR A 36 -21.73 -4.76 37.45
C THR A 36 -21.15 -5.52 38.62
N CYS A 37 -20.01 -6.20 38.42
CA CYS A 37 -19.38 -6.95 39.50
C CYS A 37 -18.96 -6.02 40.64
N ASN A 38 -19.43 -6.27 41.86
CA ASN A 38 -19.04 -5.47 43.03
C ASN A 38 -17.58 -5.69 43.47
N PHE A 39 -16.91 -6.73 42.95
CA PHE A 39 -15.53 -7.06 43.30
C PHE A 39 -14.50 -6.45 42.36
N CYS A 40 -14.64 -6.67 41.03
CA CYS A 40 -13.71 -6.10 40.03
C CYS A 40 -14.25 -4.87 39.31
N GLY A 41 -15.51 -4.49 39.52
CA GLY A 41 -16.12 -3.31 38.90
C GLY A 41 -16.53 -3.49 37.43
N SER A 42 -16.33 -4.66 36.82
CA SER A 42 -16.60 -4.83 35.39
C SER A 42 -18.09 -5.01 35.08
N ARG A 43 -18.49 -4.45 33.93
CA ARG A 43 -19.85 -4.55 33.40
C ARG A 43 -20.02 -5.81 32.56
N LEU A 44 -20.88 -6.70 33.04
CA LEU A 44 -21.11 -8.02 32.50
C LEU A 44 -22.50 -8.11 31.87
N SER A 45 -22.58 -8.74 30.70
CA SER A 45 -23.82 -9.21 30.09
C SER A 45 -24.07 -10.66 30.52
N VAL A 46 -25.27 -10.96 31.03
CA VAL A 46 -25.66 -12.32 31.45
C VAL A 46 -26.35 -13.01 30.27
N GLN A 47 -25.61 -13.86 29.56
CA GLN A 47 -26.15 -14.68 28.48
C GLN A 47 -26.69 -16.00 29.05
N ARG A 48 -27.93 -16.34 28.72
CA ARG A 48 -28.59 -17.58 29.14
C ARG A 48 -28.89 -18.42 27.91
N THR A 49 -28.26 -19.59 27.79
CA THR A 49 -28.54 -20.61 26.77
C THR A 49 -29.07 -21.85 27.47
N GLU A 50 -29.81 -22.72 26.77
CA GLU A 50 -30.67 -23.81 27.31
C GLU A 50 -30.04 -24.79 28.33
N GLY A 51 -28.75 -24.69 28.65
CA GLY A 51 -28.11 -25.43 29.75
C GLY A 51 -26.98 -24.71 30.49
N ALA A 52 -26.71 -23.42 30.20
CA ALA A 52 -25.63 -22.67 30.84
C ALA A 52 -25.90 -21.17 30.83
N SER A 53 -25.61 -20.50 31.95
CA SER A 53 -25.62 -19.04 32.06
C SER A 53 -24.19 -18.56 32.27
N TYR A 54 -23.68 -17.71 31.39
CA TYR A 54 -22.31 -17.17 31.47
C TYR A 54 -22.31 -15.64 31.38
N THR A 55 -21.27 -15.02 31.93
CA THR A 55 -21.07 -13.57 31.90
C THR A 55 -20.02 -13.18 30.86
N GLU A 56 -20.32 -12.22 29.99
CA GLU A 56 -19.37 -11.68 29.00
C GLU A 56 -19.17 -10.17 29.21
N THR A 57 -17.92 -9.71 29.14
CA THR A 57 -17.55 -8.29 29.32
C THR A 57 -17.73 -7.52 28.01
N LEU A 58 -18.67 -6.56 27.99
CA LEU A 58 -18.95 -5.72 26.81
C LEU A 58 -17.75 -4.84 26.41
N GLU A 59 -16.99 -4.35 27.39
CA GLU A 59 -15.81 -3.50 27.15
C GLU A 59 -14.68 -4.20 26.39
N ALA A 60 -14.61 -5.54 26.47
CA ALA A 60 -13.64 -6.32 25.72
C ALA A 60 -14.02 -6.47 24.24
N LEU A 61 -15.31 -6.35 23.91
CA LEU A 61 -15.80 -6.39 22.53
C LEU A 61 -15.52 -5.08 21.81
N ASP A 62 -15.87 -3.94 22.40
CA ASP A 62 -15.68 -2.62 21.78
C ASP A 62 -14.20 -2.33 21.50
N ARG A 63 -13.31 -2.65 22.45
CA ARG A 63 -11.85 -2.49 22.25
C ARG A 63 -11.32 -3.39 21.14
N LYS A 64 -11.82 -4.63 21.03
CA LYS A 64 -11.43 -5.56 19.95
C LYS A 64 -11.92 -5.08 18.58
N THR A 65 -13.12 -4.52 18.51
CA THR A 65 -13.67 -3.99 17.25
C THR A 65 -12.87 -2.78 16.78
N GLU A 66 -12.46 -1.88 17.69
CA GLU A 66 -11.64 -0.72 17.34
C GLU A 66 -10.21 -1.10 16.90
N THR A 67 -9.60 -2.11 17.52
CA THR A 67 -8.30 -2.63 17.08
C THR A 67 -8.42 -3.32 15.71
N LEU A 68 -9.45 -4.13 15.50
CA LEU A 68 -9.69 -4.80 14.21
C LEU A 68 -9.96 -3.78 13.09
N ALA A 69 -10.71 -2.71 13.38
CA ALA A 69 -10.96 -1.65 12.41
C ALA A 69 -9.66 -0.97 11.96
N ARG A 70 -8.77 -0.64 12.91
CA ARG A 70 -7.45 -0.06 12.61
C ARG A 70 -6.54 -1.03 11.85
N GLU A 71 -6.51 -2.30 12.24
CA GLU A 71 -5.71 -3.32 11.54
C GLU A 71 -6.17 -3.50 10.08
N VAL A 72 -7.48 -3.49 9.83
CA VAL A 72 -8.03 -3.55 8.48
C VAL A 72 -7.63 -2.33 7.65
N GLU A 73 -7.61 -1.14 8.26
CA GLU A 73 -7.19 0.09 7.57
C GLU A 73 -5.70 0.05 7.19
N VAL A 74 -4.84 -0.39 8.12
CA VAL A 74 -3.41 -0.61 7.87
C VAL A 74 -3.20 -1.63 6.75
N LEU A 75 -3.93 -2.75 6.75
CA LEU A 75 -3.85 -3.77 5.71
C LEU A 75 -4.29 -3.24 4.34
N LYS A 76 -5.35 -2.43 4.30
CA LYS A 76 -5.81 -1.78 3.06
C LYS A 76 -4.74 -0.87 2.47
N LEU A 77 -4.10 -0.03 3.29
CA LEU A 77 -3.02 0.85 2.84
C LEU A 77 -1.79 0.08 2.37
N GLN A 78 -1.43 -1.02 3.04
CA GLN A 78 -0.33 -1.87 2.61
C GLN A 78 -0.63 -2.53 1.26
N ASN A 79 -1.85 -3.05 1.06
CA ASN A 79 -2.25 -3.63 -0.21
C ASN A 79 -2.26 -2.60 -1.35
N GLU A 80 -2.73 -1.38 -1.06
CA GLU A 80 -2.72 -0.27 -2.00
C GLU A 80 -1.28 0.12 -2.41
N LEU A 81 -0.36 0.15 -1.44
CA LEU A 81 1.07 0.40 -1.70
C LEU A 81 1.67 -0.67 -2.61
N GLU A 82 1.40 -1.94 -2.34
CA GLU A 82 1.86 -3.05 -3.19
C GLU A 82 1.27 -2.97 -4.60
N ARG A 83 -0.01 -2.58 -4.73
CA ARG A 83 -0.65 -2.37 -6.03
C ARG A 83 0.04 -1.26 -6.81
N VAL A 84 0.27 -0.10 -6.19
CA VAL A 84 0.96 1.03 -6.83
C VAL A 84 2.38 0.65 -7.25
N ASP A 85 3.09 -0.12 -6.44
CA ASP A 85 4.43 -0.62 -6.79
C ASP A 85 4.38 -1.61 -7.96
N ARG A 86 3.38 -2.50 -8.02
CA ARG A 86 3.19 -3.41 -9.17
C ARG A 86 2.85 -2.67 -10.45
N GLU A 87 1.92 -1.72 -10.40
CA GLU A 87 1.57 -0.84 -11.54
C GLU A 87 2.82 -0.12 -12.05
N TRP A 88 3.66 0.38 -11.16
CA TRP A 88 4.90 1.03 -11.54
C TRP A 88 5.86 0.09 -12.26
N GLN A 89 6.00 -1.17 -11.82
CA GLN A 89 6.82 -2.16 -12.52
C GLN A 89 6.31 -2.46 -13.93
N GLU A 90 4.99 -2.50 -14.12
CA GLU A 90 4.38 -2.66 -15.44
C GLU A 90 4.60 -1.43 -16.32
N GLU A 91 4.41 -0.23 -15.77
CA GLU A 91 4.70 1.02 -16.46
C GLU A 91 6.20 1.15 -16.80
N LEU A 92 7.10 0.69 -15.95
CA LEU A 92 8.55 0.79 -16.14
C LEU A 92 8.99 0.07 -17.43
N LYS A 93 8.39 -1.09 -17.73
CA LYS A 93 8.68 -1.88 -18.93
C LYS A 93 8.46 -1.10 -20.23
N GLN A 94 7.50 -0.18 -20.25
CA GLN A 94 7.23 0.64 -21.43
C GLN A 94 8.34 1.68 -21.71
N TYR A 95 9.11 2.03 -20.68
CA TYR A 95 10.20 3.00 -20.76
C TYR A 95 11.57 2.32 -20.90
N MET A 96 11.69 1.05 -20.52
CA MET A 96 12.91 0.27 -20.62
C MET A 96 13.40 0.17 -22.07
N VAL A 97 14.72 0.30 -22.23
CA VAL A 97 15.40 0.12 -23.51
C VAL A 97 16.12 -1.21 -23.45
N ARG A 98 15.85 -2.05 -24.44
CA ARG A 98 16.53 -3.32 -24.63
C ARG A 98 17.87 -3.08 -25.30
N ASP A 99 18.94 -3.54 -24.66
CA ASP A 99 20.26 -3.51 -25.26
C ASP A 99 20.40 -4.61 -26.34
N ASN A 100 21.50 -4.55 -27.10
CA ASN A 100 21.80 -5.56 -28.11
C ASN A 100 22.10 -6.96 -27.52
N ASN A 101 22.33 -7.05 -26.21
CA ASN A 101 22.61 -8.29 -25.48
C ASN A 101 21.34 -8.90 -24.85
N GLY A 102 20.16 -8.27 -25.06
CA GLY A 102 18.88 -8.73 -24.54
C GLY A 102 18.59 -8.31 -23.10
N ASN A 103 19.43 -7.50 -22.46
CA ASN A 103 19.15 -6.97 -21.12
C ASN A 103 18.21 -5.76 -21.22
N GLU A 104 17.24 -5.72 -20.32
CA GLU A 104 16.38 -4.56 -20.12
C GLU A 104 17.05 -3.65 -19.10
N SER A 105 17.42 -2.45 -19.53
CA SER A 105 17.98 -1.45 -18.64
C SER A 105 17.05 -0.26 -18.52
N VAL A 106 17.03 0.33 -17.32
CA VAL A 106 16.37 1.62 -17.10
C VAL A 106 16.98 2.61 -18.10
N PRO A 107 16.18 3.39 -18.86
CA PRO A 107 16.69 4.28 -19.87
C PRO A 107 17.69 5.26 -19.25
N THR A 108 18.98 4.99 -19.42
CA THR A 108 20.04 5.89 -18.98
C THR A 108 20.16 6.98 -20.03
N SER A 109 19.97 8.24 -19.63
CA SER A 109 20.12 9.39 -20.54
C SER A 109 21.49 9.42 -21.22
N GLY A 110 22.53 8.81 -20.62
CA GLY A 110 23.88 8.76 -21.16
C GLY A 110 24.04 7.90 -22.41
N GLY A 111 23.38 6.73 -22.48
CA GLY A 111 23.62 5.77 -23.57
C GLY A 111 23.19 6.30 -24.95
N SER A 112 22.02 6.93 -25.02
CA SER A 112 21.49 7.49 -26.27
C SER A 112 22.25 8.73 -26.73
N ILE A 113 22.75 9.55 -25.80
CA ILE A 113 23.53 10.76 -26.11
C ILE A 113 24.92 10.39 -26.62
N ILE A 114 25.60 9.44 -25.96
CA ILE A 114 26.93 8.97 -26.36
C ILE A 114 26.85 8.28 -27.73
N GLY A 115 25.86 7.41 -27.94
CA GLY A 115 25.64 6.75 -29.24
C GLY A 115 25.37 7.75 -30.37
N GLY A 116 24.53 8.76 -30.11
CA GLY A 116 24.25 9.83 -31.06
C GLY A 116 25.49 10.64 -31.42
N PHE A 117 26.30 11.02 -30.42
CA PHE A 117 27.54 11.76 -30.63
C PHE A 117 28.56 10.96 -31.46
N VAL A 118 28.76 9.68 -31.14
CA VAL A 118 29.67 8.79 -31.88
C VAL A 118 29.21 8.65 -33.34
N ALA A 119 27.92 8.46 -33.59
CA ALA A 119 27.37 8.37 -34.94
C ALA A 119 27.60 9.65 -35.76
N ILE A 120 27.46 10.83 -35.14
CA ILE A 120 27.73 12.12 -35.78
C ILE A 120 29.22 12.26 -36.13
N VAL A 121 30.13 11.99 -35.19
CA VAL A 121 31.58 12.06 -35.42
C VAL A 121 32.00 11.09 -36.52
N PHE A 122 31.48 9.87 -36.49
CA PHE A 122 31.72 8.87 -37.52
C PHE A 122 31.21 9.32 -38.90
N GLY A 123 29.99 9.87 -38.96
CA GLY A 123 29.42 10.41 -40.20
C GLY A 123 30.25 11.53 -40.82
N ILE A 124 30.78 12.44 -39.98
CA ILE A 124 31.69 13.51 -40.42
C ILE A 124 33.00 12.92 -40.96
N GLY A 125 33.62 11.99 -40.22
CA GLY A 125 34.85 11.33 -40.67
C GLY A 125 34.67 10.57 -41.99
N TRP A 126 33.55 9.87 -42.14
CA TRP A 126 33.19 9.16 -43.38
C TRP A 126 33.08 10.12 -44.57
N MET A 127 32.44 11.29 -44.41
CA MET A 127 32.35 12.29 -45.49
C MET A 127 33.73 12.81 -45.89
N VAL A 128 34.59 13.16 -44.93
CA VAL A 128 35.95 13.64 -45.20
C VAL A 128 36.75 12.59 -45.96
N GLN A 129 36.66 11.33 -45.54
CA GLN A 129 37.37 10.23 -46.19
C GLN A 129 36.84 9.92 -47.60
N ALA A 130 35.52 9.99 -47.82
CA ALA A 130 34.92 9.76 -49.14
C ALA A 130 35.31 10.86 -50.14
N VAL A 131 35.37 12.12 -49.69
CA VAL A 131 35.82 13.25 -50.52
C VAL A 131 37.30 13.14 -50.85
N SER A 132 38.15 12.73 -49.89
CA SER A 132 39.61 12.66 -50.10
C SER A 132 40.04 11.62 -51.14
N VAL A 133 39.24 10.57 -51.35
CA VAL A 133 39.52 9.51 -52.35
C VAL A 133 38.78 9.73 -53.67
N ASN A 134 38.18 10.91 -53.90
CA ASN A 134 37.33 11.20 -55.07
C ASN A 134 36.25 10.14 -55.31
N ALA A 135 35.62 9.67 -54.22
CA ALA A 135 34.57 8.68 -54.32
C ALA A 135 33.36 9.25 -55.11
N PRO A 136 32.57 8.38 -55.78
CA PRO A 136 31.30 8.77 -56.36
C PRO A 136 30.41 9.57 -55.40
N ALA A 137 29.71 10.57 -55.92
CA ALA A 137 28.98 11.58 -55.14
C ALA A 137 27.91 11.02 -54.17
N PHE A 138 27.47 9.76 -54.34
CA PHE A 138 26.51 9.13 -53.43
C PHE A 138 27.15 8.61 -52.12
N LEU A 139 28.45 8.35 -52.08
CA LEU A 139 29.12 7.81 -50.88
C LEU A 139 29.24 8.81 -49.72
N PRO A 140 29.52 10.11 -49.95
CA PRO A 140 29.43 11.12 -48.90
C PRO A 140 28.01 11.28 -48.33
N LEU A 141 26.96 11.05 -49.12
CA LEU A 141 25.57 11.14 -48.63
C LEU A 141 25.25 10.11 -47.54
N VAL A 142 25.97 8.98 -47.49
CA VAL A 142 25.84 8.00 -46.41
C VAL A 142 26.23 8.61 -45.06
N GLY A 143 27.22 9.50 -45.04
CA GLY A 143 27.63 10.22 -43.83
C GLY A 143 26.54 11.15 -43.29
N LEU A 144 25.76 11.80 -44.17
CA LEU A 144 24.56 12.54 -43.78
C LEU A 144 23.51 11.64 -43.13
N GLY A 145 23.39 10.39 -43.60
CA GLY A 145 22.54 9.37 -42.97
C GLY A 145 22.94 9.07 -41.52
N PHE A 146 24.23 8.88 -41.26
CA PHE A 146 24.75 8.66 -39.89
C PHE A 146 24.51 9.87 -38.98
N ILE A 147 24.69 11.09 -39.49
CA ILE A 147 24.41 12.31 -38.74
C ILE A 147 22.91 12.40 -38.40
N GLY A 148 22.03 12.17 -39.37
CA GLY A 148 20.59 12.15 -39.15
C GLY A 148 20.16 11.10 -38.12
N MET A 149 20.73 9.89 -38.21
CA MET A 149 20.52 8.82 -37.24
C MET A 149 20.98 9.21 -35.84
N GLY A 150 22.16 9.85 -35.71
CA GLY A 150 22.68 10.30 -34.43
C GLY A 150 21.79 11.37 -33.78
N VAL A 151 21.32 12.34 -34.56
CA VAL A 151 20.37 13.36 -34.08
C VAL A 151 19.04 12.72 -33.64
N TYR A 152 18.50 11.80 -34.43
CA TYR A 152 17.27 11.09 -34.10
C TYR A 152 17.40 10.26 -32.82
N MET A 153 18.50 9.52 -32.65
CA MET A 153 18.78 8.77 -31.43
C MET A 153 18.91 9.68 -30.20
N GLY A 154 19.58 10.83 -30.35
CA GLY A 154 19.70 11.82 -29.28
C GLY A 154 18.33 12.38 -28.86
N PHE A 155 17.51 12.79 -29.83
CA PHE A 155 16.20 13.38 -29.57
C PHE A 155 15.21 12.36 -28.96
N SER A 156 15.15 11.15 -29.53
CA SER A 156 14.28 10.09 -29.02
C SER A 156 14.68 9.64 -27.60
N GLY A 157 15.98 9.52 -27.31
CA GLY A 157 16.49 9.21 -25.97
C GLY A 157 16.18 10.32 -24.95
N TYR A 158 16.36 11.59 -25.34
CA TYR A 158 16.03 12.72 -24.49
C TYR A 158 14.55 12.75 -24.11
N ASN A 159 13.66 12.62 -25.09
CA ASN A 159 12.21 12.65 -24.86
C ASN A 159 11.74 11.49 -23.96
N LYS A 160 12.26 10.28 -24.18
CA LYS A 160 11.99 9.13 -23.30
C LYS A 160 12.46 9.35 -21.86
N SER A 161 13.60 10.02 -21.67
CA SER A 161 14.10 10.30 -20.33
C SER A 161 13.23 11.32 -19.57
N LEU A 162 12.65 12.30 -20.29
CA LEU A 162 11.73 13.26 -19.69
C LEU A 162 10.42 12.61 -19.27
N THR A 163 9.84 11.78 -20.14
CA THR A 163 8.60 11.06 -19.82
C THR A 163 8.80 10.09 -18.66
N TYR A 164 9.92 9.37 -18.64
CA TYR A 164 10.30 8.52 -17.51
C TYR A 164 10.41 9.31 -16.21
N LYS A 165 11.14 10.43 -16.20
CA LYS A 165 11.30 11.27 -15.00
C LYS A 165 9.95 11.79 -14.48
N ALA A 166 9.09 12.25 -15.38
CA ALA A 166 7.76 12.73 -15.01
C ALA A 166 6.87 11.60 -14.47
N ALA A 167 6.93 10.40 -15.04
CA ALA A 167 6.19 9.24 -14.54
C ALA A 167 6.73 8.79 -13.17
N TYR A 168 8.05 8.74 -13.01
CA TYR A 168 8.69 8.35 -11.75
C TYR A 168 8.35 9.30 -10.60
N GLN A 169 8.37 10.62 -10.83
CA GLN A 169 7.97 11.60 -9.83
C GLN A 169 6.51 11.43 -9.40
N ARG A 170 5.60 11.13 -10.34
CA ARG A 170 4.19 10.84 -10.02
C ARG A 170 4.05 9.58 -9.15
N HIS A 171 4.81 8.53 -9.46
CA HIS A 171 4.82 7.31 -8.66
C HIS A 171 5.34 7.56 -7.23
N LEU A 172 6.46 8.28 -7.09
CA LEU A 172 7.00 8.66 -5.77
C LEU A 172 5.99 9.47 -4.95
N GLY A 173 5.30 10.43 -5.58
CA GLY A 173 4.26 11.21 -4.91
C GLY A 173 3.11 10.35 -4.38
N ARG A 174 2.60 9.40 -5.18
CA ARG A 174 1.55 8.45 -4.73
C ARG A 174 2.02 7.59 -3.56
N ARG A 175 3.25 7.07 -3.64
CA ARG A 175 3.83 6.21 -2.61
C ARG A 175 4.04 6.96 -1.30
N ASP A 176 4.55 8.19 -1.36
CA ASP A 176 4.79 9.02 -0.18
C ASP A 176 3.49 9.40 0.54
N ASP A 177 2.39 9.62 -0.20
CA ASP A 177 1.08 9.89 0.39
C ASP A 177 0.56 8.66 1.17
N LEU A 178 0.61 7.48 0.57
CA LEU A 178 0.21 6.23 1.24
C LEU A 178 1.06 5.94 2.49
N ILE A 179 2.37 6.19 2.43
CA ILE A 179 3.26 6.02 3.59
C ILE A 179 2.90 7.02 4.70
N ARG A 180 2.54 8.26 4.37
CA ARG A 180 2.09 9.24 5.38
C ARG A 180 0.79 8.79 6.04
N GLN A 181 -0.19 8.31 5.27
CA GLN A 181 -1.44 7.78 5.82
C GLN A 181 -1.16 6.57 6.74
N LEU A 182 -0.28 5.66 6.32
CA LEU A 182 0.10 4.49 7.11
C LEU A 182 0.77 4.89 8.43
N ASN A 183 1.64 5.91 8.41
CA ASN A 183 2.31 6.42 9.60
C ASN A 183 1.36 7.19 10.54
N ALA A 184 0.28 7.77 10.02
CA ALA A 184 -0.72 8.47 10.84
C ALA A 184 -1.64 7.51 11.60
N LEU A 185 -1.73 6.24 11.17
CA LEU A 185 -2.53 5.20 11.82
C LEU A 185 -1.76 4.38 12.86
N LYS A 186 -0.43 4.50 12.88
CA LYS A 186 0.45 3.87 13.88
C LYS A 186 0.56 4.74 15.11
#